data_AF-A0A2A2GLV5-F1
#
_entry.id   AF-A0A2A2GLV5-F1
#
_cell.length_a   1.000
_cell.length_b   1.000
_cell.length_c   1.000
_cell.angle_alpha   90.00
_cell.angle_beta   90.00
_cell.angle_gamma   90.00
#
_symmetry.space_group_name_H-M   'P 1'
#
loop_
_entity.id
_entity.type
_entity.pdbx_description
1 polymer ?
#
loop_
_entity_poly.entity_id
_entity_poly.type
_entity_poly.pdbx_seq_one_letter_code
_entity_poly.pdbx_strand_id
1 'polypeptide(L)'
;MARDDRAGKPLAEVPELAWLRRLVTGLAVVMGLGMVAVAAILWVRLSQPPLPELPPQLALPEGASAAAVTFGRDWTVVVTEAGEVLLYDRSGALRQRVVPGQ
;
A
#
# COMPACT_ATOMS: atom_id res chain seq x y z
N MET A 1 -49.53 -33.92 29.99
CA MET A 1 -48.47 -34.68 29.29
C MET A 1 -48.47 -34.21 27.84
N ALA A 2 -47.96 -33.00 27.59
CA ALA A 2 -47.81 -32.46 26.24
C ALA A 2 -46.52 -33.06 25.68
N ARG A 3 -46.65 -33.94 24.69
CA ARG A 3 -45.53 -34.61 24.04
C ARG A 3 -44.77 -33.57 23.22
N ASP A 4 -43.48 -33.46 23.50
CA ASP A 4 -42.54 -32.65 22.73
C ASP A 4 -42.37 -33.28 21.34
N ASP A 5 -43.21 -32.87 20.39
CA ASP A 5 -43.15 -33.31 18.99
C ASP A 5 -42.16 -32.48 18.16
N ARG A 6 -41.14 -31.86 18.79
CA ARG A 6 -39.97 -31.30 18.10
C ARG A 6 -38.88 -32.34 17.88
N ALA A 7 -39.25 -33.54 17.47
CA ALA A 7 -38.30 -34.42 16.80
C ALA A 7 -37.94 -33.78 15.46
N GLY A 8 -36.94 -32.90 15.51
CA GLY A 8 -36.45 -32.16 14.36
C GLY A 8 -36.16 -33.14 13.23
N LYS A 9 -36.96 -33.05 12.17
CA LYS A 9 -36.62 -33.67 10.89
C LYS A 9 -35.25 -33.11 10.52
N PRO A 10 -34.18 -33.92 10.40
CA PRO A 10 -32.85 -33.40 10.14
C PRO A 10 -32.93 -32.59 8.84
N LEU A 11 -32.87 -31.26 8.98
CA LEU A 11 -32.96 -30.28 7.89
C LEU A 11 -31.88 -30.51 6.80
N ALA A 12 -30.95 -31.43 7.04
CA ALA A 12 -29.96 -31.93 6.12
C ALA A 12 -30.53 -32.71 4.91
N GLU A 13 -31.79 -33.17 4.94
CA GLU A 13 -32.38 -33.96 3.84
C GLU A 13 -33.04 -33.14 2.73
N VAL A 14 -33.18 -31.81 2.86
CA VAL A 14 -33.83 -30.98 1.82
C VAL A 14 -32.79 -30.52 0.78
N PRO A 15 -32.86 -30.98 -0.49
CA PRO A 15 -31.84 -30.67 -1.51
C PRO A 15 -31.67 -29.17 -1.78
N GLU A 16 -32.74 -28.40 -1.62
CA GLU A 16 -32.77 -26.94 -1.82
C GLU A 16 -31.89 -26.19 -0.81
N LEU A 17 -31.84 -26.64 0.44
CA LEU A 17 -30.98 -26.02 1.47
C LEU A 17 -29.50 -26.29 1.22
N ALA A 18 -29.17 -27.49 0.73
CA ALA A 18 -27.80 -27.82 0.33
C ALA A 18 -27.34 -26.98 -0.87
N TRP A 19 -28.25 -26.65 -1.79
CA TRP A 19 -27.99 -25.74 -2.90
C TRP A 19 -27.72 -24.31 -2.42
N LEU A 20 -28.62 -23.76 -1.60
CA LEU A 20 -28.45 -22.42 -1.05
C LEU A 20 -27.15 -22.30 -0.23
N ARG A 21 -26.82 -23.32 0.57
CA ARG A 21 -25.56 -23.37 1.33
C ARG A 21 -24.34 -23.30 0.42
N ARG A 22 -24.30 -24.04 -0.69
CA ARG A 22 -23.19 -23.98 -1.66
C ARG A 22 -23.06 -22.61 -2.30
N LEU A 23 -24.19 -22.00 -2.69
CA LEU A 23 -24.19 -20.65 -3.26
C LEU A 23 -23.67 -19.60 -2.27
N VAL A 24 -24.16 -19.63 -1.03
CA VAL A 24 -23.72 -18.69 0.01
C VAL A 24 -22.25 -18.91 0.38
N THR A 25 -21.80 -20.15 0.50
CA THR A 25 -20.39 -20.46 0.75
C THR A 25 -19.52 -19.98 -0.41
N GLY A 26 -19.95 -20.20 -1.66
CA GLY A 26 -19.26 -19.68 -2.84
C GLY A 26 -19.18 -18.16 -2.85
N LEU A 27 -20.29 -17.49 -2.54
CA LEU A 27 -20.34 -16.03 -2.43
C LEU A 27 -19.40 -15.51 -1.34
N ALA A 28 -19.41 -16.14 -0.15
CA ALA A 28 -18.53 -15.78 0.95
C ALA A 28 -17.05 -15.94 0.57
N VAL A 29 -16.69 -17.02 -0.15
CA VAL A 29 -15.34 -17.25 -0.66
C VAL A 29 -14.95 -16.15 -1.64
N VAL A 30 -15.81 -15.81 -2.60
CA VAL A 30 -15.54 -14.75 -3.59
C VAL A 30 -15.36 -13.39 -2.90
N MET A 31 -16.21 -13.04 -1.92
CA MET A 31 -16.07 -11.79 -1.16
C MET A 31 -14.72 -11.72 -0.43
N GLY A 32 -14.31 -12.82 0.21
CA GLY A 32 -13.00 -12.92 0.86
C GLY A 32 -11.84 -12.78 -0.13
N LEU A 33 -11.94 -13.46 -1.27
CA LEU A 33 -10.92 -13.40 -2.32
C LEU A 33 -10.76 -11.97 -2.87
N GLY A 34 -11.87 -11.25 -3.06
CA GLY A 34 -11.87 -9.86 -3.48
C GLY A 34 -11.18 -8.94 -2.47
N MET A 35 -11.48 -9.10 -1.17
CA MET A 35 -10.80 -8.36 -0.10
C MET A 35 -9.29 -8.61 -0.09
N VAL A 36 -8.88 -9.88 -0.19
CA VAL A 36 -7.46 -10.27 -0.24
C VAL A 36 -6.78 -9.69 -1.48
N ALA A 37 -7.44 -9.70 -2.64
CA ALA A 37 -6.89 -9.12 -3.85
C ALA A 37 -6.65 -7.61 -3.72
N VAL A 38 -7.61 -6.85 -3.18
CA VAL A 38 -7.44 -5.41 -2.92
C VAL A 38 -6.29 -5.17 -1.95
N ALA A 39 -6.21 -5.93 -0.85
CA ALA A 39 -5.11 -5.82 0.11
C ALA A 39 -3.75 -6.13 -0.54
N ALA A 40 -3.67 -7.16 -1.36
CA ALA A 40 -2.45 -7.52 -2.09
C ALA A 40 -2.03 -6.44 -3.09
N ILE A 41 -2.98 -5.86 -3.83
CA ILE A 41 -2.71 -4.74 -4.76
C ILE A 41 -2.20 -3.53 -3.99
N LEU A 42 -2.84 -3.16 -2.87
CA LEU A 42 -2.39 -2.05 -2.03
C LEU A 42 -1.00 -2.31 -1.47
N TRP A 43 -0.73 -3.53 -1.00
CA TRP A 43 0.58 -3.95 -0.51
C TRP A 43 1.66 -3.77 -1.57
N VAL A 44 1.45 -4.25 -2.79
CA VAL A 44 2.42 -4.10 -3.89
C VAL A 44 2.57 -2.63 -4.29
N ARG A 45 1.46 -1.89 -4.38
CA ARG A 45 1.48 -0.46 -4.74
C ARG A 45 2.21 0.40 -3.72
N LEU A 46 2.09 0.11 -2.43
CA LEU A 46 2.80 0.83 -1.37
C LEU A 46 4.23 0.33 -1.18
N SER A 47 4.49 -0.97 -1.33
CA SER A 47 5.83 -1.58 -1.19
C SER A 47 6.72 -1.37 -2.40
N GLN A 48 6.16 -0.94 -3.54
CA GLN A 48 6.92 -0.43 -4.68
C GLN A 48 6.78 1.09 -4.74
N PRO A 49 7.40 1.84 -3.81
CA PRO A 49 7.68 3.22 -4.12
C PRO A 49 8.54 3.20 -5.39
N PRO A 50 8.17 3.93 -6.46
CA PRO A 50 9.05 4.13 -7.59
C PRO A 50 10.17 5.02 -7.08
N LEU A 51 11.13 4.48 -6.32
CA LEU A 51 12.39 5.16 -6.13
C LEU A 51 13.05 5.09 -7.49
N PRO A 52 13.18 6.24 -8.20
CA PRO A 52 14.13 6.29 -9.29
C PRO A 52 15.47 5.87 -8.69
N GLU A 53 16.18 4.97 -9.36
CA GLU A 53 17.54 4.61 -8.95
C GLU A 53 18.32 5.92 -8.74
N LEU A 54 18.72 6.17 -7.50
CA LEU A 54 19.53 7.31 -7.14
C LEU A 54 20.84 7.20 -7.94
N PRO A 55 21.13 8.13 -8.88
CA PRO A 55 22.40 8.09 -9.57
C PRO A 55 23.51 8.21 -8.51
N PRO A 56 24.56 7.37 -8.56
CA PRO A 56 25.63 7.35 -7.56
C PRO A 56 26.43 8.66 -7.50
N GLN A 57 26.11 9.66 -8.33
CA GLN A 57 26.76 10.96 -8.40
C GLN A 57 25.89 12.14 -7.91
N LEU A 58 24.97 11.96 -6.95
CA LEU A 58 24.50 13.11 -6.18
C LEU A 58 25.69 13.68 -5.38
N ALA A 59 26.41 14.59 -6.03
CA ALA A 59 27.48 15.37 -5.43
C ALA A 59 26.85 16.36 -4.47
N LEU A 60 26.68 15.92 -3.22
CA LEU A 60 26.39 16.84 -2.14
C LEU A 60 27.60 17.79 -2.01
N PRO A 61 27.36 19.11 -1.82
CA PRO A 61 28.44 20.05 -1.56
C PRO A 61 29.27 19.59 -0.35
N GLU A 62 30.59 19.84 -0.37
CA GLU A 62 31.54 19.29 0.58
C GLU A 62 31.06 19.42 2.04
N GLY A 63 30.92 18.29 2.73
CA GLY A 63 30.52 18.22 4.14
C GLY A 63 29.01 18.28 4.43
N ALA A 64 28.14 18.41 3.42
CA ALA A 64 26.70 18.36 3.62
C ALA A 64 26.21 16.91 3.79
N SER A 65 25.68 16.59 4.97
CA SER A 65 25.00 15.31 5.24
C SER A 65 23.49 15.47 4.98
N ALA A 66 22.89 14.52 4.27
CA ALA A 66 21.46 14.53 3.99
C ALA A 66 20.67 14.11 5.24
N ALA A 67 19.83 15.01 5.75
CA ALA A 67 18.89 14.71 6.83
C ALA A 67 17.61 14.05 6.28
N ALA A 68 17.15 14.45 5.09
CA ALA A 68 16.00 13.86 4.42
C ALA A 68 16.12 13.98 2.89
N VAL A 69 15.66 12.96 2.16
CA VAL A 69 15.60 12.97 0.69
C VAL A 69 14.19 12.63 0.22
N THR A 70 13.61 13.50 -0.59
CA THR A 70 12.26 13.35 -1.16
C THR A 70 12.36 13.29 -2.68
N PHE A 71 11.85 12.21 -3.28
CA PHE A 71 11.79 12.03 -4.73
C PHE A 71 10.44 12.50 -5.27
N GLY A 72 10.47 13.56 -6.08
CA GLY A 72 9.37 13.96 -6.94
C GLY A 72 9.45 13.28 -8.31
N ARG A 73 8.42 13.45 -9.14
CA ARG A 73 8.36 12.83 -10.49
C ARG A 73 9.50 13.28 -11.42
N ASP A 74 9.91 14.54 -11.32
CA ASP A 74 10.91 15.17 -12.20
C ASP A 74 12.03 15.89 -11.43
N TRP A 75 12.08 15.75 -10.10
CA TRP A 75 13.00 16.47 -9.22
C TRP A 75 13.28 15.69 -7.94
N THR A 76 14.42 15.95 -7.32
CA THR A 76 14.82 15.37 -6.03
C THR A 76 15.10 16.52 -5.06
N VAL A 77 14.43 16.54 -3.91
CA VAL A 77 14.75 17.47 -2.82
C VAL A 77 15.62 16.74 -1.81
N VAL A 78 16.77 17.31 -1.51
CA VAL A 78 17.63 16.90 -0.40
C VAL A 78 17.61 18.00 0.64
N VAL A 79 17.20 17.67 1.85
CA VAL A 79 17.34 18.55 3.01
C VAL A 79 18.62 18.16 3.74
N THR A 80 19.51 19.11 3.94
CA THR A 80 20.77 18.93 4.68
C THR A 80 20.53 19.05 6.19
N GLU A 81 21.44 18.51 7.01
CA GLU A 81 21.41 18.72 8.46
C GLU A 81 21.53 20.20 8.87
N ALA A 82 22.14 21.03 8.02
CA ALA A 82 22.19 22.48 8.19
C ALA A 82 20.84 23.18 7.92
N GLY A 83 19.79 22.43 7.57
CA GLY A 83 18.46 22.96 7.25
C GLY A 83 18.33 23.49 5.81
N GLU A 84 19.37 23.40 4.99
CA GLU A 84 19.31 23.82 3.59
C GLU A 84 18.50 22.83 2.74
N VAL A 85 17.62 23.36 1.89
CA VAL A 85 16.83 22.61 0.91
C VAL A 85 17.51 22.72 -0.45
N LEU A 86 18.03 21.61 -0.95
CA LEU A 86 18.70 21.48 -2.24
C LEU A 86 17.73 20.78 -3.22
N LEU A 87 17.31 21.49 -4.27
CA LEU A 87 16.46 20.96 -5.33
C LEU A 87 17.34 20.54 -6.51
N TYR A 88 17.38 19.25 -6.77
CA TYR A 88 18.04 18.64 -7.93
C TYR A 88 17.01 18.26 -8.99
N ASP A 89 17.40 18.34 -10.26
CA ASP A 89 16.59 17.78 -11.36
C ASP A 89 16.88 16.29 -11.60
N ARG A 90 16.16 15.70 -12.58
CA ARG A 90 16.37 14.31 -13.00
C ARG A 90 17.79 14.02 -13.51
N SER A 91 18.52 15.03 -13.96
CA SER A 91 19.91 14.89 -14.42
C SER A 91 20.93 14.94 -13.28
N GLY A 92 20.49 15.22 -12.05
CA GLY A 92 21.35 15.41 -10.88
C GLY A 92 21.94 16.81 -10.79
N ALA A 93 21.51 17.75 -11.64
CA ALA A 93 21.96 19.14 -11.57
C ALA A 93 21.21 19.90 -10.47
N LEU A 94 21.95 20.63 -9.65
CA LEU A 94 21.38 21.49 -8.61
C LEU A 94 20.67 22.68 -9.28
N ARG A 95 19.34 22.71 -9.18
CA ARG A 95 18.51 23.78 -9.72
C ARG A 95 18.35 24.93 -8.75
N GLN A 96 18.17 24.62 -7.48
CA GLN A 96 17.88 25.64 -6.48
C GLN A 96 18.41 25.23 -5.11
N ARG A 97 18.97 26.19 -4.39
CA ARG A 97 19.29 26.08 -2.97
C ARG A 97 18.45 27.09 -2.23
N VAL A 98 17.71 26.65 -1.23
CA VAL A 98 16.88 27.50 -0.36
C VAL A 98 17.31 27.26 1.08
N VAL A 99 17.56 28.33 1.82
CA VAL A 99 17.80 28.29 3.27
C VAL A 99 16.53 28.81 3.94
N PRO A 100 15.70 27.96 4.57
CA PRO A 100 14.52 28.39 5.30
C PRO A 100 14.98 29.25 6.50
N GLY A 101 14.74 30.56 6.45
CA GLY A 101 15.12 31.48 7.54
C GLY A 101 15.79 32.79 7.10
N GLN A 102 15.87 33.07 5.80
CA GLN A 102 16.21 34.40 5.24
C GLN A 102 15.02 34.95 4.46
#